data_AF-A0A177TLZ1-F1
#
_entry.id   AF-A0A177TLZ1-F1
#
_cell.length_a   1.000
_cell.length_b   1.000
_cell.length_c   1.000
_cell.angle_alpha   90.00
_cell.angle_beta   90.00
_cell.angle_gamma   90.00
#
_symmetry.space_group_name_H-M   'P 1'
#
loop_
_entity.id
_entity.type
_entity.pdbx_description
1 polymer ?
#
loop_
_entity_poly.entity_id
_entity_poly.type
_entity_poly.pdbx_seq_one_letter_code
_entity_poly.pdbx_strand_id
1 'polypeptide(L)'
;MLAQDSVESNGPCRTKIRFYSNRKLYYFLTNFFPSPIAYFGHQFATAEAFFQAAKFDAHEKIQRRISRTEWPRFAFEQAQLHSRLVSGIWPQQRLEVMEIAQLLKYTQNPNLQQRLLQTGDAELIEDSKSDSFWGIGHGSGANHLGRILMEIRGRLRYLTVPMTGILGYSQTDSLLWSSKTRQLRVQPGLHTAPAAAHIFLHGMSFDELSHTIHGLVQTKKRVQHSPQVHARGAWIDTECVYCTPLPATGDDHPSFYEFTFKLRRDTLDPGTSLIFVLSLGDHTRTRRIRVTAS
;
A
#
# COMPACT_ATOMS: atom_id res chain seq x y z
N MET A 1 -16.17 32.80 -8.48
CA MET A 1 -14.78 33.26 -8.57
C MET A 1 -13.90 32.11 -8.12
N LEU A 2 -13.20 31.48 -9.06
CA LEU A 2 -12.38 30.29 -8.83
C LEU A 2 -11.09 30.71 -8.10
N ALA A 3 -10.85 30.17 -6.91
CA ALA A 3 -9.61 30.40 -6.17
C ALA A 3 -8.52 29.52 -6.80
N GLN A 4 -7.49 30.19 -7.31
CA GLN A 4 -6.29 29.59 -7.89
C GLN A 4 -5.38 29.09 -6.77
N ASP A 5 -4.93 27.84 -6.87
CA ASP A 5 -3.88 27.27 -6.02
C ASP A 5 -2.54 27.94 -6.37
N SER A 6 -2.03 28.80 -5.48
CA SER A 6 -0.69 29.39 -5.59
C SER A 6 0.35 28.51 -4.90
N VAL A 7 1.42 28.19 -5.64
CA VAL A 7 2.61 27.49 -5.13
C VAL A 7 3.59 28.53 -4.58
N GLU A 8 3.79 28.56 -3.26
CA GLU A 8 4.91 29.28 -2.65
C GLU A 8 6.14 28.38 -2.56
N SER A 9 7.26 28.83 -3.12
CA SER A 9 8.56 28.15 -3.13
C SER A 9 9.45 28.63 -1.99
N ASN A 10 9.85 27.74 -1.08
CA ASN A 10 10.93 27.98 -0.11
C ASN A 10 11.75 26.69 0.13
N GLY A 11 13.07 26.75 -0.10
CA GLY A 11 14.05 25.66 0.09
C GLY A 11 13.92 24.48 -0.90
N PRO A 12 14.85 23.49 -0.93
CA PRO A 12 14.61 22.23 -1.64
C PRO A 12 13.46 21.54 -0.90
N CYS A 13 12.24 21.86 -1.32
CA CYS A 13 11.01 21.53 -0.63
C CYS A 13 10.89 20.01 -0.64
N ARG A 14 11.15 19.37 0.51
CA ARG A 14 10.88 17.93 0.65
C ARG A 14 9.39 17.75 0.38
N THR A 15 9.07 17.06 -0.71
CA THR A 15 7.68 16.75 -1.11
C THR A 15 6.92 16.19 0.09
N LYS A 16 5.72 16.71 0.37
CA LYS A 16 4.89 16.23 1.49
C LYS A 16 3.79 15.31 0.97
N ILE A 17 3.71 14.10 1.50
CA ILE A 17 2.65 13.14 1.20
C ILE A 17 1.73 13.05 2.41
N ARG A 18 0.49 13.50 2.25
CA ARG A 18 -0.58 13.36 3.23
C ARG A 18 -1.40 12.11 2.97
N PHE A 19 -1.58 11.26 3.98
CA PHE A 19 -2.33 10.02 3.88
C PHE A 19 -3.29 9.82 5.06
N TYR A 20 -4.49 9.32 4.79
CA TYR A 20 -5.50 8.93 5.78
C TYR A 20 -6.71 8.29 5.11
N SER A 21 -7.24 8.95 4.07
CA SER A 21 -8.48 8.55 3.41
C SER A 21 -8.30 7.35 2.48
N ASN A 22 -9.20 6.37 2.62
CA ASN A 22 -9.26 5.19 1.76
C ASN A 22 -9.67 5.45 0.30
N ARG A 23 -10.06 6.68 -0.04
CA ARG A 23 -10.35 7.08 -1.43
C ARG A 23 -9.16 7.74 -2.12
N LYS A 24 -8.01 7.82 -1.44
CA LYS A 24 -6.79 8.48 -1.93
C LYS A 24 -5.67 7.46 -2.14
N LEU A 25 -4.74 7.82 -3.03
CA LEU A 25 -3.66 6.94 -3.51
C LEU A 25 -2.77 6.38 -2.39
N TYR A 26 -2.52 7.20 -1.36
CA TYR A 26 -1.59 6.89 -0.27
C TYR A 26 -2.23 6.17 0.92
N TYR A 27 -3.48 5.70 0.81
CA TYR A 27 -4.15 4.95 1.88
C TYR A 27 -3.34 3.74 2.37
N PHE A 28 -2.51 3.16 1.50
CA PHE A 28 -1.65 2.03 1.83
C PHE A 28 -0.64 2.30 2.95
N LEU A 29 -0.35 3.57 3.25
CA LEU A 29 0.53 3.95 4.35
C LEU A 29 -0.15 3.76 5.72
N THR A 30 -1.48 3.78 5.78
CA THR A 30 -2.24 3.57 7.02
C THR A 30 -2.09 2.14 7.54
N ASN A 31 -2.14 1.95 8.86
CA ASN A 31 -2.23 0.65 9.53
C ASN A 31 -3.56 -0.09 9.23
N PHE A 32 -4.56 0.62 8.70
CA PHE A 32 -5.87 0.08 8.30
C PHE A 32 -5.88 -0.52 6.88
N PHE A 33 -4.80 -0.37 6.12
CA PHE A 33 -4.69 -0.97 4.80
C PHE A 33 -4.54 -2.51 4.90
N PRO A 34 -5.23 -3.31 4.04
CA PRO A 34 -5.05 -4.75 3.95
C PRO A 34 -3.59 -5.13 3.73
N SER A 35 -2.99 -5.75 4.73
CA SER A 35 -1.60 -6.16 4.68
C SER A 35 -1.45 -7.37 5.60
N PRO A 36 -1.63 -8.58 5.05
CA PRO A 36 -1.48 -9.81 5.82
C PRO A 36 -0.14 -9.83 6.56
N ILE A 37 -0.19 -10.14 7.85
CA ILE A 37 0.97 -10.30 8.73
C ILE A 37 0.85 -11.66 9.42
N ALA A 38 1.89 -12.47 9.31
CA ALA A 38 2.08 -13.68 10.09
C ALA A 38 3.06 -13.41 11.24
N TYR A 39 2.70 -13.78 12.47
CA TYR A 39 3.55 -13.62 13.66
C TYR A 39 3.20 -14.67 14.72
N PHE A 40 4.20 -15.43 15.19
CA PHE A 40 4.04 -16.52 16.17
C PHE A 40 2.82 -17.42 15.96
N GLY A 41 2.60 -17.88 14.72
CA GLY A 41 1.48 -18.77 14.37
C GLY A 41 0.11 -18.07 14.24
N HIS A 42 0.01 -16.77 14.52
CA HIS A 42 -1.16 -15.96 14.24
C HIS A 42 -1.05 -15.31 12.86
N GLN A 43 -2.21 -15.15 12.21
CA GLN A 43 -2.35 -14.35 10.99
C GLN A 43 -3.27 -13.16 11.28
N PHE A 44 -2.88 -11.99 10.83
CA PHE A 44 -3.61 -10.73 10.97
C PHE A 44 -3.87 -10.14 9.58
N ALA A 45 -5.10 -9.69 9.33
CA ALA A 45 -5.47 -9.09 8.04
C ALA A 45 -4.81 -7.72 7.80
N THR A 46 -4.46 -7.01 8.87
CA THR A 46 -3.92 -5.64 8.84
C THR A 46 -2.92 -5.42 9.98
N ALA A 47 -2.06 -4.39 9.84
CA ALA A 47 -1.21 -3.93 10.93
C ALA A 47 -2.04 -3.43 12.14
N GLU A 48 -3.24 -2.87 11.89
CA GLU A 48 -4.18 -2.51 12.96
C GLU A 48 -4.62 -3.74 13.78
N ALA A 49 -4.99 -4.85 13.12
CA ALA A 49 -5.38 -6.07 13.84
C ALA A 49 -4.24 -6.63 14.70
N PHE A 50 -3.01 -6.61 14.18
CA PHE A 50 -1.82 -6.96 14.96
C PHE A 50 -1.65 -6.04 16.18
N PHE A 51 -1.70 -4.73 15.96
CA PHE A 51 -1.52 -3.72 17.01
C PHE A 51 -2.58 -3.83 18.12
N GLN A 52 -3.84 -4.08 17.74
CA GLN A 52 -4.93 -4.26 18.70
C GLN A 52 -4.80 -5.58 19.48
N ALA A 53 -4.34 -6.66 18.86
CA ALA A 53 -4.11 -7.93 19.54
C ALA A 53 -2.95 -7.84 20.55
N ALA A 54 -1.89 -7.10 20.22
CA ALA A 54 -0.73 -6.91 21.10
C ALA A 54 -1.07 -6.24 22.45
N LYS A 55 -2.21 -5.55 22.57
CA LYS A 55 -2.72 -5.02 23.85
C LYS A 55 -3.04 -6.09 24.89
N PHE A 56 -3.25 -7.32 24.44
CA PHE A 56 -3.85 -8.41 25.21
C PHE A 56 -2.91 -9.61 25.35
N ASP A 57 -1.62 -9.36 25.57
CA ASP A 57 -0.59 -10.40 25.67
C ASP A 57 -0.91 -11.51 26.69
N ALA A 58 -1.51 -11.13 27.83
CA ALA A 58 -1.97 -12.07 28.86
C ALA A 58 -3.35 -12.75 28.55
N HIS A 59 -3.96 -12.46 27.40
CA HIS A 59 -5.33 -12.86 27.07
C HIS A 59 -5.46 -13.45 25.65
N GLU A 60 -4.87 -14.62 25.45
CA GLU A 60 -4.82 -15.33 24.15
C GLU A 60 -6.17 -15.47 23.44
N LYS A 61 -7.26 -15.70 24.19
CA LYS A 61 -8.62 -15.80 23.62
C LYS A 61 -9.05 -14.51 22.91
N ILE A 62 -8.67 -13.35 23.46
CA ILE A 62 -8.98 -12.03 22.89
C ILE A 62 -8.08 -11.80 21.66
N GLN A 63 -6.78 -12.09 21.77
CA GLN A 63 -5.85 -12.00 20.64
C GLN A 63 -6.32 -12.82 19.45
N ARG A 64 -6.75 -14.07 19.68
CA ARG A 64 -7.28 -14.96 18.65
C ARG A 64 -8.60 -14.46 18.05
N ARG A 65 -9.45 -13.81 18.83
CA ARG A 65 -10.68 -13.19 18.30
C ARG A 65 -10.32 -11.99 17.42
N ILE A 66 -9.39 -11.14 17.85
CA ILE A 66 -8.90 -10.00 17.07
C ILE A 66 -8.20 -10.47 15.79
N SER A 67 -7.35 -11.49 15.85
CA SER A 67 -6.62 -11.99 14.67
C SER A 67 -7.55 -12.56 13.59
N ARG A 68 -8.71 -13.09 14.00
CA ARG A 68 -9.75 -13.59 13.10
C ARG A 68 -10.68 -12.48 12.55
N THR A 69 -10.48 -11.23 12.95
CA THR A 69 -11.26 -10.13 12.38
C THR A 69 -10.79 -9.87 10.95
N GLU A 70 -11.74 -9.84 10.03
CA GLU A 70 -11.45 -9.56 8.63
C GLU A 70 -11.20 -8.06 8.40
N TRP A 71 -11.67 -7.20 9.31
CA TRP A 71 -11.73 -5.76 9.12
C TRP A 71 -11.00 -5.03 10.26
N PRO A 72 -10.16 -4.01 9.96
CA PRO A 72 -9.38 -3.29 10.98
C PRO A 72 -10.27 -2.58 12.01
N ARG A 73 -11.45 -2.09 11.58
CA ARG A 73 -12.43 -1.49 12.49
C ARG A 73 -12.94 -2.49 13.53
N PHE A 74 -13.17 -3.75 13.15
CA PHE A 74 -13.62 -4.76 14.10
C PHE A 74 -12.51 -5.16 15.06
N ALA A 75 -11.25 -5.20 14.62
CA ALA A 75 -10.12 -5.35 15.54
C ALA A 75 -10.11 -4.23 16.61
N PHE A 76 -10.28 -2.99 16.18
CA PHE A 76 -10.37 -1.83 17.08
C PHE A 76 -11.56 -1.97 18.04
N GLU A 77 -12.76 -2.24 17.54
CA GLU A 77 -13.97 -2.38 18.35
C GLU A 77 -13.86 -3.53 19.36
N GLN A 78 -13.33 -4.69 18.95
CA GLN A 78 -13.05 -5.81 19.84
C GLN A 78 -12.07 -5.42 20.96
N ALA A 79 -11.02 -4.67 20.64
CA ALA A 79 -10.11 -4.17 21.66
C ALA A 79 -10.78 -3.17 22.61
N GLN A 80 -11.64 -2.29 22.11
CA GLN A 80 -12.36 -1.32 22.95
C GLN A 80 -13.31 -2.00 23.94
N LEU A 81 -14.01 -3.06 23.52
CA LEU A 81 -14.87 -3.87 24.40
C LEU A 81 -14.11 -4.45 25.60
N HIS A 82 -12.81 -4.69 25.42
CA HIS A 82 -11.93 -5.26 26.45
C HIS A 82 -10.92 -4.25 27.02
N SER A 83 -11.14 -2.96 26.83
CA SER A 83 -10.21 -1.88 27.23
C SER A 83 -9.72 -1.94 28.69
N ARG A 84 -10.56 -2.46 29.61
CA ARG A 84 -10.21 -2.64 31.03
C ARG A 84 -9.12 -3.69 31.29
N LEU A 85 -8.86 -4.57 30.32
CA LEU A 85 -7.84 -5.62 30.38
C LEU A 85 -6.51 -5.18 29.76
N VAL A 86 -6.46 -3.98 29.16
CA VAL A 86 -5.23 -3.45 28.59
C VAL A 86 -4.26 -3.11 29.71
N SER A 87 -3.04 -3.61 29.58
CA SER A 87 -1.99 -3.39 30.58
C SER A 87 -1.70 -1.90 30.80
N GLY A 88 -1.44 -1.51 32.05
CA GLY A 88 -1.08 -0.13 32.40
C GLY A 88 0.22 0.36 31.76
N ILE A 89 1.10 -0.56 31.32
CA ILE A 89 2.34 -0.24 30.60
C ILE A 89 2.17 -0.10 29.07
N TRP A 90 0.96 -0.33 28.55
CA TRP A 90 0.68 -0.24 27.12
C TRP A 90 1.03 1.13 26.50
N PRO A 91 0.76 2.28 27.15
CA PRO A 91 1.13 3.59 26.60
C PRO A 91 2.63 3.74 26.29
N GLN A 92 3.49 3.02 27.01
CA GLN A 92 4.95 2.99 26.82
C GLN A 92 5.35 2.05 25.68
N GLN A 93 4.64 0.93 25.52
CA GLN A 93 4.95 -0.10 24.51
C GLN A 93 4.38 0.20 23.12
N ARG A 94 3.30 1.00 23.03
CA ARG A 94 2.55 1.19 21.77
C ARG A 94 3.39 1.66 20.58
N LEU A 95 4.43 2.48 20.81
CA LEU A 95 5.29 2.95 19.72
C LEU A 95 6.12 1.81 19.13
N GLU A 96 6.78 1.04 19.99
CA GLU A 96 7.57 -0.13 19.60
C GLU A 96 6.70 -1.18 18.89
N VAL A 97 5.52 -1.48 19.45
CA VAL A 97 4.60 -2.44 18.84
C VAL A 97 4.12 -1.97 17.46
N MET A 98 3.84 -0.67 17.28
CA MET A 98 3.46 -0.15 15.96
C MET A 98 4.63 -0.21 14.98
N GLU A 99 5.85 0.07 15.42
CA GLU A 99 7.05 -0.09 14.60
C GLU A 99 7.20 -1.53 14.13
N ILE A 100 7.04 -2.52 15.03
CA ILE A 100 7.05 -3.94 14.69
C ILE A 100 5.94 -4.27 13.68
N ALA A 101 4.71 -3.82 13.93
CA ALA A 101 3.56 -4.07 13.04
C ALA A 101 3.83 -3.57 11.62
N GLN A 102 4.34 -2.34 11.51
CA GLN A 102 4.65 -1.71 10.24
C GLN A 102 5.87 -2.38 9.58
N LEU A 103 6.89 -2.79 10.34
CA LEU A 103 8.03 -3.52 9.81
C LEU A 103 7.57 -4.85 9.20
N LEU A 104 6.78 -5.65 9.93
CA LEU A 104 6.21 -6.90 9.44
C LEU A 104 5.33 -6.68 8.20
N LYS A 105 4.49 -5.64 8.22
CA LYS A 105 3.68 -5.24 7.06
C LYS A 105 4.56 -5.06 5.82
N TYR A 106 5.62 -4.27 5.89
CA TYR A 106 6.43 -3.97 4.70
C TYR A 106 7.45 -5.07 4.36
N THR A 107 7.87 -5.92 5.29
CA THR A 107 8.79 -7.03 4.99
C THR A 107 8.07 -8.26 4.45
N GLN A 108 6.82 -8.51 4.87
CA GLN A 108 6.02 -9.65 4.41
C GLN A 108 5.17 -9.34 3.18
N ASN A 109 5.03 -8.07 2.79
CA ASN A 109 4.26 -7.65 1.62
C ASN A 109 5.17 -6.90 0.62
N PRO A 110 5.88 -7.60 -0.29
CA PRO A 110 6.87 -7.00 -1.19
C PRO A 110 6.31 -5.84 -2.03
N ASN A 111 5.05 -5.93 -2.49
CA ASN A 111 4.42 -4.84 -3.23
C ASN A 111 4.30 -3.56 -2.39
N LEU A 112 3.93 -3.69 -1.11
CA LEU A 112 3.84 -2.54 -0.21
C LEU A 112 5.22 -1.99 0.15
N GLN A 113 6.21 -2.87 0.29
CA GLN A 113 7.62 -2.49 0.49
C GLN A 113 8.09 -1.53 -0.60
N GLN A 114 7.90 -1.92 -1.86
CA GLN A 114 8.30 -1.14 -3.03
C GLN A 114 7.56 0.20 -3.07
N ARG A 115 6.25 0.19 -2.79
CA ARG A 115 5.45 1.43 -2.74
C ARG A 115 5.91 2.39 -1.64
N LEU A 116 6.36 1.88 -0.49
CA LEU A 116 6.96 2.71 0.57
C LEU A 116 8.30 3.30 0.11
N LEU A 117 9.18 2.51 -0.52
CA LEU A 117 10.46 3.00 -1.05
C LEU A 117 10.26 4.07 -2.13
N GLN A 118 9.25 3.91 -2.99
CA GLN A 118 8.87 4.86 -4.05
C GLN A 118 8.37 6.21 -3.54
N THR A 119 8.04 6.33 -2.24
CA THR A 119 7.79 7.66 -1.67
C THR A 119 9.04 8.54 -1.63
N GLY A 120 10.21 8.00 -2.00
CA GLY A 120 11.45 8.77 -2.12
C GLY A 120 11.79 9.41 -0.78
N ASP A 121 12.27 10.65 -0.81
CA ASP A 121 12.58 11.41 0.40
C ASP A 121 11.41 12.28 0.88
N ALA A 122 10.19 11.97 0.42
CA ALA A 122 9.00 12.71 0.83
C ALA A 122 8.76 12.59 2.34
N GLU A 123 8.29 13.67 2.94
CA GLU A 123 7.76 13.67 4.29
C GLU A 123 6.39 12.97 4.30
N LEU A 124 6.25 11.92 5.11
CA LEU A 124 5.01 11.16 5.23
C LEU A 124 4.21 11.70 6.43
N ILE A 125 3.00 12.17 6.16
CA ILE A 125 2.13 12.83 7.15
C ILE A 125 0.80 12.08 7.23
N GLU A 126 0.52 11.48 8.37
CA GLU A 126 -0.79 10.91 8.65
C GLU A 126 -1.78 12.06 8.96
N ASP A 127 -2.66 12.32 8.00
CA ASP A 127 -3.61 13.44 7.97
C ASP A 127 -4.96 13.08 8.62
N SER A 128 -4.88 12.36 9.75
CA SER A 128 -6.04 12.10 10.60
C SER A 128 -6.41 13.39 11.33
N LYS A 129 -7.63 13.89 11.12
CA LYS A 129 -8.10 15.14 11.74
C LYS A 129 -8.34 15.02 13.25
N SER A 130 -8.57 13.81 13.74
CA SER A 130 -8.96 13.54 15.13
C SER A 130 -7.85 12.87 15.95
N ASP A 131 -6.86 12.26 15.30
CA ASP A 131 -5.76 11.58 16.00
C ASP A 131 -4.49 12.46 15.98
N SER A 132 -4.18 13.06 17.13
CA SER A 132 -2.98 13.88 17.33
C SER A 132 -1.76 13.09 17.79
N PHE A 133 -1.89 11.80 18.08
CA PHE A 133 -0.78 10.96 18.48
C PHE A 133 -0.15 10.27 17.26
N TRP A 134 -0.94 9.48 16.54
CA TRP A 134 -0.47 8.80 15.33
C TRP A 134 -0.35 9.77 14.15
N GLY A 135 -1.33 10.68 14.01
CA GLY A 135 -1.37 11.71 12.98
C GLY A 135 -1.17 13.15 13.48
N ILE A 136 -1.54 14.10 12.63
CA ILE A 136 -1.39 15.54 12.91
C ILE A 136 -2.61 16.17 13.62
N GLY A 137 -3.72 15.46 13.79
CA GLY A 137 -4.94 16.01 14.38
C GLY A 137 -5.36 17.31 13.68
N HIS A 138 -5.50 18.39 14.45
CA HIS A 138 -5.80 19.73 13.95
C HIS A 138 -4.57 20.51 13.42
N GLY A 139 -3.46 19.84 13.12
CA GLY A 139 -2.25 20.41 12.52
C GLY A 139 -1.01 20.43 13.41
N SER A 140 -1.13 20.07 14.69
CA SER A 140 -0.05 20.08 15.68
C SER A 140 0.24 18.72 16.32
N GLY A 141 -0.37 17.66 15.82
CA GLY A 141 -0.15 16.29 16.31
C GLY A 141 1.27 15.77 16.03
N ALA A 142 1.63 14.70 16.73
CA ALA A 142 2.99 14.16 16.73
C ALA A 142 3.36 13.42 15.44
N ASN A 143 2.39 13.00 14.61
CA ASN A 143 2.65 12.26 13.37
C ASN A 143 3.57 11.03 13.60
N HIS A 144 3.37 10.29 14.70
CA HIS A 144 4.21 9.14 15.04
C HIS A 144 4.21 8.08 13.95
N LEU A 145 3.07 7.80 13.30
CA LEU A 145 3.01 6.81 12.23
C LEU A 145 3.84 7.24 11.02
N GLY A 146 3.71 8.51 10.59
CA GLY A 146 4.52 9.06 9.50
C GLY A 146 6.01 8.94 9.76
N ARG A 147 6.46 9.24 11.00
CA ARG A 147 7.87 9.09 11.41
C ARG A 147 8.35 7.63 11.38
N ILE A 148 7.57 6.70 11.95
CA ILE A 148 7.85 5.26 11.92
C ILE A 148 8.01 4.77 10.47
N LEU A 149 7.11 5.18 9.58
CA LEU A 149 7.18 4.81 8.16
C LEU A 149 8.45 5.31 7.47
N MET A 150 8.87 6.55 7.77
CA MET A 150 10.10 7.12 7.22
C MET A 150 11.35 6.41 7.75
N GLU A 151 11.35 6.01 9.02
CA GLU A 151 12.43 5.21 9.61
C GLU A 151 12.51 3.81 8.98
N ILE A 152 11.39 3.10 8.88
CA ILE A 152 11.32 1.80 8.22
C ILE A 152 11.77 1.92 6.76
N ARG A 153 11.32 2.95 6.03
CA ARG A 153 11.79 3.24 4.67
C ARG A 153 13.31 3.38 4.62
N GLY A 154 13.91 4.09 5.57
CA GLY A 154 15.35 4.21 5.72
C GLY A 154 16.04 2.85 5.92
N ARG A 155 15.56 2.04 6.88
CA ARG A 155 16.10 0.69 7.14
C ARG A 155 15.98 -0.23 5.93
N LEU A 156 14.83 -0.22 5.26
CA LEU A 156 14.57 -1.06 4.09
C LEU A 156 15.51 -0.72 2.92
N ARG A 157 15.84 0.57 2.70
CA ARG A 157 16.84 0.95 1.69
C ARG A 157 18.16 0.22 1.90
N TYR A 158 18.66 0.19 3.14
CA TYR A 158 19.91 -0.53 3.45
C TYR A 158 19.80 -2.04 3.21
N LEU A 159 18.69 -2.66 3.61
CA LEU A 159 18.46 -4.10 3.44
C LEU A 159 18.26 -4.51 1.97
N THR A 160 17.75 -3.62 1.13
CA THR A 160 17.55 -3.87 -0.30
C THR A 160 18.81 -3.64 -1.15
N VAL A 161 19.89 -3.10 -0.59
CA VAL A 161 21.14 -2.83 -1.32
C VAL A 161 22.18 -3.92 -1.02
N PRO A 162 22.45 -4.80 -2.00
CA PRO A 162 23.83 -5.09 -2.39
C PRO A 162 24.06 -4.67 -3.85
N MET A 163 24.94 -3.68 -4.04
CA MET A 163 25.54 -3.18 -5.30
C MET A 163 24.62 -2.83 -6.47
N THR A 164 24.15 -1.58 -6.51
CA THR A 164 24.13 -0.76 -7.74
C THR A 164 24.67 0.61 -7.36
N GLY A 165 25.91 0.88 -7.77
CA GLY A 165 26.59 2.11 -7.46
C GLY A 165 25.87 3.33 -8.03
N ILE A 166 25.87 4.40 -7.24
CA ILE A 166 26.02 5.78 -7.69
C ILE A 166 25.09 6.17 -8.85
N LEU A 167 23.80 6.42 -8.60
CA LEU A 167 23.05 7.44 -9.36
C LEU A 167 21.92 8.00 -8.49
N GLY A 168 21.86 9.32 -8.41
CA GLY A 168 20.92 10.08 -7.58
C GLY A 168 19.47 9.72 -7.88
N TYR A 169 18.70 9.48 -6.83
CA TYR A 169 17.26 9.32 -6.91
C TYR A 169 16.62 10.62 -7.40
N SER A 170 16.31 10.65 -8.69
CA SER A 170 15.55 11.73 -9.32
C SER A 170 14.12 11.73 -8.76
N GLN A 171 13.69 12.88 -8.24
CA GLN A 171 12.28 13.16 -7.94
C GLN A 171 11.46 13.05 -9.23
N THR A 172 10.62 12.02 -9.40
CA THR A 172 9.60 12.04 -10.46
C THR A 172 8.29 11.37 -10.05
N ASP A 173 7.22 11.93 -10.59
CA ASP A 173 5.79 11.66 -10.37
C ASP A 173 5.31 10.30 -10.89
N SER A 174 6.07 9.22 -10.74
CA SER A 174 5.72 7.93 -11.36
C SER A 174 6.19 6.72 -10.60
N LEU A 175 5.42 5.63 -10.67
CA LEU A 175 5.79 4.30 -10.14
C LEU A 175 7.10 3.87 -10.80
N LEU A 176 8.22 4.16 -10.16
CA LEU A 176 9.54 3.71 -10.56
C LEU A 176 9.77 2.31 -10.00
N TRP A 177 9.85 1.33 -10.89
CA TRP A 177 10.37 -0.01 -10.59
C TRP A 177 11.89 0.00 -10.71
N SER A 178 12.57 -0.68 -9.78
CA SER A 178 14.00 -0.95 -9.87
C SER A 178 14.25 -2.38 -9.45
N SER A 179 14.99 -3.12 -10.27
CA SER A 179 15.69 -4.34 -9.87
C SER A 179 17.21 -4.11 -9.89
N LYS A 180 18.00 -5.18 -9.69
CA LYS A 180 19.47 -5.14 -9.75
C LYS A 180 20.01 -4.81 -11.16
N THR A 181 19.20 -4.93 -12.23
CA THR A 181 19.71 -4.85 -13.62
C THR A 181 18.85 -4.06 -14.60
N ARG A 182 17.59 -3.74 -14.30
CA ARG A 182 16.70 -3.00 -15.22
C ARG A 182 15.82 -1.97 -14.45
N GLN A 183 15.34 -0.94 -15.15
CA GLN A 183 14.38 0.04 -14.62
C GLN A 183 13.11 0.06 -15.49
N LEU A 184 11.92 -0.12 -14.94
CA LEU A 184 10.64 -0.17 -15.64
C LEU A 184 9.97 1.12 -15.23
N ARG A 185 9.93 2.07 -16.15
CA ARG A 185 9.16 3.28 -15.93
C ARG A 185 7.70 2.93 -16.18
N VAL A 186 6.95 2.69 -15.10
CA VAL A 186 5.49 2.69 -15.20
C VAL A 186 5.09 4.15 -15.38
N GLN A 187 4.84 4.56 -16.63
CA GLN A 187 4.21 5.85 -16.86
C GLN A 187 2.90 5.86 -16.06
N PRO A 188 2.66 6.89 -15.24
CA PRO A 188 1.44 6.96 -14.48
C PRO A 188 0.33 7.19 -15.48
N GLY A 189 -0.59 6.25 -15.55
CA GLY A 189 -1.99 6.64 -15.69
C GLY A 189 -2.52 7.33 -14.41
N LEU A 190 -1.66 7.75 -13.47
CA LEU A 190 -2.00 8.11 -12.09
C LEU A 190 -2.17 9.62 -11.88
N HIS A 191 -1.63 10.48 -12.76
CA HIS A 191 -1.89 11.94 -12.71
C HIS A 191 -3.39 12.26 -12.81
N THR A 192 -4.18 11.29 -13.30
CA THR A 192 -5.62 11.37 -13.44
C THR A 192 -6.30 10.16 -12.84
N ALA A 193 -5.77 9.46 -11.82
CA ALA A 193 -6.59 8.51 -11.07
C ALA A 193 -7.63 9.30 -10.28
N PRO A 194 -8.82 9.56 -10.85
CA PRO A 194 -9.74 10.42 -10.18
C PRO A 194 -10.29 9.57 -9.05
N ALA A 195 -10.52 10.17 -7.89
CA ALA A 195 -11.39 9.56 -6.88
C ALA A 195 -12.80 9.17 -7.43
N ALA A 196 -13.09 9.52 -8.70
CA ALA A 196 -14.28 9.16 -9.45
C ALA A 196 -14.24 7.79 -10.17
N ALA A 197 -13.08 7.20 -10.49
CA ALA A 197 -13.02 5.95 -11.26
C ALA A 197 -13.56 4.75 -10.47
N HIS A 198 -14.24 3.82 -11.16
CA HIS A 198 -14.83 2.64 -10.54
C HIS A 198 -13.82 1.54 -10.21
N ILE A 199 -12.68 1.52 -10.91
CA ILE A 199 -11.56 0.59 -10.74
C ILE A 199 -10.25 1.35 -10.98
N PHE A 200 -9.24 1.07 -10.16
CA PHE A 200 -7.98 1.81 -10.18
C PHE A 200 -6.79 0.94 -9.74
N LEU A 201 -5.67 1.09 -10.45
CA LEU A 201 -4.40 0.46 -10.07
C LEU A 201 -3.76 1.26 -8.95
N HIS A 202 -3.49 0.62 -7.82
CA HIS A 202 -2.75 1.18 -6.70
C HIS A 202 -1.25 1.12 -6.87
N GLY A 203 -0.79 0.08 -7.56
CA GLY A 203 0.62 -0.20 -7.73
C GLY A 203 0.82 -1.55 -8.38
N MET A 204 2.03 -1.75 -8.86
CA MET A 204 2.44 -2.96 -9.54
C MET A 204 3.94 -3.17 -9.29
N SER A 205 4.35 -4.43 -9.12
CA SER A 205 5.72 -4.85 -8.90
C SER A 205 6.03 -6.05 -9.79
N PHE A 206 7.27 -6.18 -10.25
CA PHE A 206 7.73 -7.35 -11.00
C PHE A 206 8.85 -8.03 -10.22
N ASP A 207 8.70 -9.32 -9.99
CA ASP A 207 9.71 -10.21 -9.43
C ASP A 207 10.51 -10.85 -10.57
N GLU A 208 11.79 -10.51 -10.66
CA GLU A 208 12.70 -11.02 -11.69
C GLU A 208 12.96 -12.52 -11.56
N LEU A 209 13.01 -13.04 -10.34
CA LEU A 209 13.36 -14.44 -10.10
C LEU A 209 12.26 -15.36 -10.62
N SER A 210 11.00 -15.01 -10.30
CA SER A 210 9.84 -15.77 -10.76
C SER A 210 9.29 -15.32 -12.11
N HIS A 211 9.80 -14.21 -12.67
CA HIS A 211 9.26 -13.50 -13.83
C HIS A 211 7.76 -13.18 -13.68
N THR A 212 7.37 -12.66 -12.52
CA THR A 212 5.97 -12.45 -12.18
C THR A 212 5.67 -10.99 -11.88
N ILE A 213 4.64 -10.44 -12.52
CA ILE A 213 4.04 -9.17 -12.17
C ILE A 213 2.98 -9.42 -11.09
N HIS A 214 3.06 -8.67 -9.99
CA HIS A 214 2.03 -8.57 -8.98
C HIS A 214 1.45 -7.16 -9.03
N GLY A 215 0.12 -7.05 -9.15
CA GLY A 215 -0.55 -5.76 -9.13
C GLY A 215 -1.64 -5.71 -8.09
N LEU A 216 -1.91 -4.50 -7.62
CA LEU A 216 -2.94 -4.20 -6.65
C LEU A 216 -3.94 -3.24 -7.27
N VAL A 217 -5.20 -3.63 -7.25
CA VAL A 217 -6.33 -2.89 -7.78
C VAL A 217 -7.28 -2.57 -6.64
N GLN A 218 -7.90 -1.40 -6.68
CA GLN A 218 -8.98 -1.04 -5.78
C GLN A 218 -10.21 -0.72 -6.63
N THR A 219 -11.39 -1.10 -6.14
CA THR A 219 -12.67 -0.74 -6.75
C THR A 219 -13.39 0.27 -5.86
N LYS A 220 -14.14 1.19 -6.44
CA LYS A 220 -14.83 2.25 -5.67
C LYS A 220 -15.89 1.71 -4.69
N LYS A 221 -16.46 0.55 -5.01
CA LYS A 221 -17.41 -0.21 -4.19
C LYS A 221 -17.07 -1.68 -4.33
N ARG A 222 -17.46 -2.48 -3.33
CA ARG A 222 -17.45 -3.93 -3.45
C ARG A 222 -18.25 -4.36 -4.68
N VAL A 223 -17.66 -5.23 -5.48
CA VAL A 223 -18.29 -5.77 -6.69
C VAL A 223 -18.59 -7.24 -6.50
N GLN A 224 -19.75 -7.69 -7.00
CA GLN A 224 -20.17 -9.08 -6.91
C GLN A 224 -19.26 -10.02 -7.71
N HIS A 225 -18.74 -9.55 -8.84
CA HIS A 225 -17.81 -10.29 -9.69
C HIS A 225 -16.40 -9.78 -9.50
N SER A 226 -15.43 -10.71 -9.39
CA SER A 226 -14.01 -10.36 -9.31
C SER A 226 -13.61 -9.48 -10.48
N PRO A 227 -12.95 -8.34 -10.23
CA PRO A 227 -12.33 -7.55 -11.28
C PRO A 227 -11.37 -8.41 -12.10
N GLN A 228 -11.16 -8.02 -13.34
CA GLN A 228 -10.23 -8.70 -14.23
C GLN A 228 -9.16 -7.74 -14.70
N VAL A 229 -7.98 -8.29 -14.96
CA VAL A 229 -6.90 -7.60 -15.64
C VAL A 229 -6.64 -8.33 -16.94
N HIS A 230 -6.86 -7.63 -18.05
CA HIS A 230 -6.47 -8.10 -19.37
C HIS A 230 -5.10 -7.50 -19.71
N ALA A 231 -4.09 -8.33 -19.83
CA ALA A 231 -2.79 -7.89 -20.33
C ALA A 231 -2.69 -8.16 -21.83
N ARG A 232 -2.15 -7.19 -22.57
CA ARG A 232 -1.86 -7.30 -24.01
C ARG A 232 -0.48 -6.73 -24.29
N GLY A 233 0.32 -7.46 -25.05
CA GLY A 233 1.64 -7.02 -25.50
C GLY A 233 1.99 -7.70 -26.82
N ALA A 234 3.04 -7.24 -27.49
CA ALA A 234 3.50 -7.85 -28.76
C ALA A 234 3.87 -9.34 -28.63
N TRP A 235 4.11 -9.82 -27.40
CA TRP A 235 4.67 -11.15 -27.08
C TRP A 235 3.78 -11.99 -26.15
N ILE A 236 2.62 -11.45 -25.74
CA ILE A 236 1.62 -12.10 -24.91
C ILE A 236 0.31 -12.06 -25.68
N ASP A 237 -0.22 -13.24 -26.03
CA ASP A 237 -1.62 -13.39 -26.43
C ASP A 237 -2.50 -12.82 -25.31
N THR A 238 -3.67 -12.27 -25.64
CA THR A 238 -4.51 -11.60 -24.63
C THR A 238 -4.78 -12.54 -23.45
N GLU A 239 -4.11 -12.31 -22.32
CA GLU A 239 -4.29 -13.08 -21.11
C GLU A 239 -5.22 -12.30 -20.18
N CYS A 240 -6.20 -13.01 -19.63
CA CYS A 240 -7.13 -12.47 -18.65
C CYS A 240 -6.86 -13.14 -17.31
N VAL A 241 -6.57 -12.33 -16.29
CA VAL A 241 -6.40 -12.82 -14.92
C VAL A 241 -7.49 -12.24 -14.05
N TYR A 242 -8.16 -13.11 -13.29
CA TYR A 242 -9.10 -12.71 -12.25
C TYR A 242 -8.34 -12.17 -11.05
N CYS A 243 -8.79 -11.03 -10.52
CA CYS A 243 -8.20 -10.48 -9.32
C CYS A 243 -8.76 -11.21 -8.10
N THR A 244 -7.87 -11.57 -7.17
CA THR A 244 -8.21 -12.18 -5.88
C THR A 244 -8.51 -11.06 -4.88
N PRO A 245 -9.65 -11.08 -4.18
CA PRO A 245 -9.91 -10.09 -3.15
C PRO A 245 -8.92 -10.23 -1.99
N LEU A 246 -8.39 -9.10 -1.53
CA LEU A 246 -7.67 -9.07 -0.25
C LEU A 246 -8.67 -9.15 0.91
N PRO A 247 -8.25 -9.64 2.10
CA PRO A 247 -9.06 -9.61 3.31
C PRO A 247 -9.68 -8.22 3.50
N ALA A 248 -10.96 -8.24 3.85
CA ALA A 248 -11.87 -7.23 3.40
C ALA A 248 -11.66 -5.84 4.08
N THR A 249 -11.99 -4.75 3.37
CA THR A 249 -12.11 -3.35 3.89
C THR A 249 -13.54 -2.82 3.79
N GLY A 250 -14.27 -2.59 4.91
CA GLY A 250 -15.75 -2.63 5.13
C GLY A 250 -16.77 -2.91 3.99
N ASP A 251 -17.99 -3.35 4.31
CA ASP A 251 -19.09 -3.42 3.29
C ASP A 251 -19.41 -2.05 2.64
N ASP A 252 -19.03 -0.94 3.28
CA ASP A 252 -19.14 0.44 2.77
C ASP A 252 -17.82 1.01 2.20
N HIS A 253 -16.84 0.16 1.96
CA HIS A 253 -15.50 0.58 1.58
C HIS A 253 -15.05 0.01 0.24
N PRO A 254 -14.16 0.76 -0.45
CA PRO A 254 -13.62 0.32 -1.71
C PRO A 254 -12.80 -0.96 -1.52
N SER A 255 -13.09 -2.01 -2.29
CA SER A 255 -12.46 -3.33 -2.11
C SER A 255 -11.10 -3.38 -2.82
N PHE A 256 -10.11 -3.98 -2.17
CA PHE A 256 -8.79 -4.21 -2.73
C PHE A 256 -8.69 -5.63 -3.28
N TYR A 257 -8.03 -5.75 -4.43
CA TYR A 257 -7.81 -7.01 -5.11
C TYR A 257 -6.38 -7.06 -5.61
N GLU A 258 -5.77 -8.24 -5.54
CA GLU A 258 -4.49 -8.52 -6.14
C GLU A 258 -4.65 -9.30 -7.44
N PHE A 259 -3.75 -9.09 -8.38
CA PHE A 259 -3.62 -9.95 -9.56
C PHE A 259 -2.16 -10.32 -9.73
N THR A 260 -1.94 -11.50 -10.29
CA THR A 260 -0.61 -12.03 -10.56
C THR A 260 -0.53 -12.45 -12.00
N PHE A 261 0.50 -12.00 -12.71
CA PHE A 261 0.66 -12.21 -14.13
C PHE A 261 2.07 -12.73 -14.40
N LYS A 262 2.20 -13.90 -15.02
CA LYS A 262 3.52 -14.48 -15.30
C LYS A 262 3.98 -14.04 -16.70
N LEU A 263 5.18 -13.47 -16.78
CA LEU A 263 5.79 -13.07 -18.04
C LEU A 263 6.65 -14.20 -18.59
N ARG A 264 6.76 -14.28 -19.93
CA ARG A 264 7.81 -15.07 -20.56
C ARG A 264 9.15 -14.34 -20.36
N ARG A 265 10.26 -15.09 -20.33
CA ARG A 265 11.58 -14.55 -19.95
C ARG A 265 12.12 -13.49 -20.91
N ASP A 266 11.67 -13.55 -22.16
CA ASP A 266 12.01 -12.69 -23.30
C ASP A 266 11.14 -11.42 -23.42
N THR A 267 10.15 -11.21 -22.53
CA THR A 267 9.09 -10.22 -22.74
C THR A 267 9.46 -8.77 -22.36
N LEU A 268 10.60 -8.53 -21.71
CA LEU A 268 10.93 -7.22 -21.10
C LEU A 268 12.17 -6.55 -21.69
N ASP A 269 12.41 -6.69 -23.00
CA ASP A 269 13.48 -5.93 -23.64
C ASP A 269 13.24 -4.41 -23.55
N PRO A 270 14.30 -3.60 -23.39
CA PRO A 270 14.17 -2.15 -23.29
C PRO A 270 13.36 -1.56 -24.45
N GLY A 271 12.41 -0.68 -24.14
CA GLY A 271 11.47 -0.09 -25.10
C GLY A 271 10.16 -0.87 -25.28
N THR A 272 10.07 -2.11 -24.77
CA THR A 272 8.84 -2.92 -24.88
C THR A 272 7.73 -2.32 -24.01
N SER A 273 6.52 -2.21 -24.55
CA SER A 273 5.35 -1.71 -23.83
C SER A 273 4.29 -2.79 -23.64
N LEU A 274 3.84 -2.98 -22.40
CA LEU A 274 2.69 -3.80 -22.01
C LEU A 274 1.49 -2.89 -21.76
N ILE A 275 0.31 -3.30 -22.25
CA ILE A 275 -0.95 -2.61 -21.99
C ILE A 275 -1.79 -3.48 -21.08
N PHE A 276 -2.12 -2.96 -19.91
CA PHE A 276 -3.07 -3.55 -18.97
C PHE A 276 -4.42 -2.86 -19.11
N VAL A 277 -5.48 -3.64 -19.24
CA VAL A 277 -6.86 -3.17 -19.20
C VAL A 277 -7.50 -3.74 -17.94
N LEU A 278 -7.70 -2.90 -16.95
CA LEU A 278 -8.49 -3.25 -15.77
C LEU A 278 -9.97 -3.19 -16.16
N SER A 279 -10.74 -4.21 -15.83
CA SER A 279 -12.19 -4.27 -16.06
C SER A 279 -12.90 -4.72 -14.79
N LEU A 280 -14.09 -4.17 -14.56
CA LEU A 280 -15.04 -4.82 -13.64
C LEU A 280 -15.64 -6.02 -14.37
N GLY A 281 -16.05 -7.06 -13.63
CA GLY A 281 -16.46 -8.35 -14.21
C GLY A 281 -17.64 -8.33 -15.20
N ASP A 282 -18.31 -7.18 -15.37
CA ASP A 282 -19.33 -6.93 -16.39
C ASP A 282 -18.77 -6.29 -17.68
N HIS A 283 -17.46 -6.02 -17.73
CA HIS A 283 -16.71 -5.34 -18.80
C HIS A 283 -17.22 -3.94 -19.19
N THR A 284 -18.23 -3.40 -18.51
CA THR A 284 -18.85 -2.10 -18.84
C THR A 284 -17.94 -0.93 -18.49
N ARG A 285 -17.01 -1.14 -17.55
CA ARG A 285 -16.10 -0.12 -17.02
C ARG A 285 -14.68 -0.62 -17.10
N THR A 286 -13.89 0.01 -17.97
CA THR A 286 -12.49 -0.37 -18.18
C THR A 286 -11.54 0.80 -17.97
N ARG A 287 -10.30 0.48 -17.62
CA ARG A 287 -9.20 1.45 -17.51
C ARG A 287 -7.95 0.88 -18.16
N ARG A 288 -7.38 1.61 -19.11
CA ARG A 288 -6.14 1.24 -19.80
C ARG A 288 -4.93 1.85 -19.09
N ILE A 289 -3.88 1.06 -18.96
CA ILE A 289 -2.62 1.40 -18.31
C ILE A 289 -1.51 0.91 -19.22
N ARG A 290 -0.54 1.77 -19.53
CA ARG A 290 0.63 1.41 -20.32
C ARG A 290 1.84 1.33 -19.39
N VAL A 291 2.61 0.26 -19.51
CA VAL A 291 3.83 -0.01 -18.75
C VAL A 291 4.95 -0.23 -19.76
N THR A 292 6.06 0.50 -19.64
CA THR A 292 7.17 0.42 -20.60
C THR A 292 8.45 -0.01 -19.89
N ALA A 293 9.11 -1.04 -20.43
CA ALA A 293 10.44 -1.46 -20.01
C ALA A 293 11.48 -0.42 -20.46
N SER A 294 12.35 0.01 -19.54
CA SER A 294 13.45 0.93 -19.83
C SER A 294 14.79 0.39 -19.36
#